data_AF-G7CF40-F1
#
_entry.id   AF-G7CF40-F1
#
_cell.length_a   1.000
_cell.length_b   1.000
_cell.length_c   1.000
_cell.angle_alpha   90.00
_cell.angle_beta   90.00
_cell.angle_gamma   90.00
#
_symmetry.space_group_name_H-M   'P 1'
#
loop_
_entity.id
_entity.type
_entity.pdbx_description
1 polymer ?
#
loop_
_entity_poly.entity_id
_entity_poly.type
_entity_poly.pdbx_seq_one_letter_code
_entity_poly.pdbx_strand_id
1 'polypeptide(L)'
;MARRSPWINPKAQLLVRLLAERYGLTLTEDAARETISDQVDHVAAMMRIGRQAAKRYVTDDAITRMADRIAAAVHEAETTPEPSQPRPQLRIVK
;
A
#
# COMPACT_ATOMS: atom_id res chain seq x y z
N MET A 1 12.85 13.60 -17.74
CA MET A 1 13.02 13.14 -16.35
C MET A 1 11.99 13.82 -15.47
N ALA A 2 11.01 13.08 -14.94
CA ALA A 2 9.93 13.66 -14.13
C ALA A 2 10.47 14.24 -12.82
N ARG A 3 10.01 15.44 -12.45
CA ARG A 3 10.41 16.17 -11.24
C ARG A 3 10.08 15.32 -10.00
N ARG A 4 11.10 14.70 -9.42
CA ARG A 4 11.04 13.93 -8.17
C ARG A 4 10.62 14.87 -7.04
N SER A 5 9.51 14.58 -6.36
CA SER A 5 9.02 15.43 -5.27
C SER A 5 9.86 15.21 -4.02
N PRO A 6 10.45 16.26 -3.43
CA PRO A 6 11.42 16.14 -2.33
C PRO A 6 10.80 15.56 -1.06
N TRP A 7 9.48 15.63 -0.90
CA TRP A 7 8.78 15.10 0.26
C TRP A 7 8.36 13.64 0.10
N ILE A 8 7.88 13.24 -1.10
CA ILE A 8 7.28 11.90 -1.29
C ILE A 8 8.34 10.81 -1.42
N ASN A 9 9.49 11.14 -2.02
CA ASN A 9 10.55 10.17 -2.25
C ASN A 9 11.13 9.57 -0.98
N PRO A 10 11.55 10.36 0.04
CA PRO A 10 12.06 9.77 1.28
C PRO A 10 11.00 8.91 2.00
N LYS A 11 9.72 9.30 1.91
CA LYS A 11 8.59 8.54 2.48
C LYS A 11 8.40 7.19 1.78
N ALA A 12 8.43 7.18 0.44
CA ALA A 12 8.32 5.98 -0.37
C ALA A 12 9.53 5.04 -0.16
N GLN A 13 10.74 5.58 -0.13
CA GLN A 13 11.95 4.81 0.15
C GLN A 13 11.92 4.18 1.55
N LEU A 14 11.42 4.92 2.55
CA LEU A 14 11.21 4.36 3.89
C LEU A 14 10.24 3.18 3.87
N LEU A 15 9.11 3.30 3.16
CA LEU A 15 8.15 2.21 3.04
C LEU A 15 8.76 0.97 2.37
N VAL A 16 9.44 1.14 1.23
CA VAL A 16 10.14 0.05 0.52
C VAL A 16 11.13 -0.63 1.45
N ARG A 17 11.95 0.15 2.15
CA ARG A 17 12.95 -0.36 3.08
C ARG A 17 12.33 -1.15 4.22
N LEU A 18 11.27 -0.64 4.85
CA LEU A 18 10.59 -1.32 5.95
C LEU A 18 9.99 -2.65 5.52
N LEU A 19 9.34 -2.68 4.35
CA LEU A 19 8.76 -3.90 3.78
C LEU A 19 9.84 -4.95 3.46
N ALA A 20 10.95 -4.53 2.86
CA ALA A 20 12.05 -5.43 2.54
C ALA A 20 12.78 -5.94 3.78
N GLU A 21 13.19 -5.05 4.69
CA GLU A 21 14.05 -5.40 5.82
C GLU A 21 13.31 -6.16 6.93
N ARG A 22 12.03 -5.82 7.20
CA ARG A 22 11.29 -6.43 8.31
C ARG A 22 10.44 -7.63 7.88
N TYR A 23 9.94 -7.60 6.66
CA TYR A 23 8.92 -8.55 6.20
C TYR A 23 9.35 -9.36 4.98
N GLY A 24 10.52 -9.07 4.38
CA GLY A 24 10.97 -9.76 3.17
C GLY A 24 10.11 -9.44 1.93
N LEU A 25 9.27 -8.41 1.99
CA LEU A 25 8.35 -8.06 0.93
C LEU A 25 9.01 -7.08 -0.05
N THR A 26 8.83 -7.33 -1.34
CA THR A 26 9.34 -6.45 -2.40
C THR A 26 8.24 -5.54 -2.91
N LEU A 27 8.49 -4.23 -2.90
CA LEU A 27 7.59 -3.20 -3.45
C LEU A 27 8.41 -2.24 -4.32
N THR A 28 7.90 -1.88 -5.49
CA THR A 28 8.56 -0.89 -6.35
C THR A 28 8.45 0.51 -5.76
N GLU A 29 9.44 1.38 -6.01
CA GLU A 29 9.37 2.78 -5.56
C GLU A 29 8.15 3.52 -6.12
N ASP A 30 7.71 3.17 -7.33
CA ASP A 30 6.53 3.78 -7.97
C ASP A 30 5.25 3.42 -7.23
N ALA A 31 5.04 2.13 -6.93
CA ALA A 31 3.90 1.68 -6.14
C ALA A 31 3.96 2.25 -4.72
N ALA A 32 5.15 2.34 -4.11
CA ALA A 32 5.30 2.97 -2.79
C ALA A 32 4.93 4.47 -2.83
N ARG A 33 5.27 5.20 -3.89
CA ARG A 33 4.87 6.61 -4.05
C ARG A 33 3.35 6.75 -4.19
N GLU A 34 2.71 5.86 -4.93
CA GLU A 34 1.25 5.81 -5.06
C GLU A 34 0.59 5.52 -3.71
N THR A 35 1.03 4.48 -2.99
CA THR A 35 0.53 4.16 -1.65
C THR A 35 0.66 5.33 -0.66
N ILE A 36 1.79 6.03 -0.66
CA ILE A 36 1.98 7.23 0.19
C ILE A 36 1.06 8.37 -0.27
N SER A 37 0.90 8.57 -1.57
CA SER A 37 -0.02 9.56 -2.14
C SER A 37 -1.46 9.30 -1.68
N ASP A 38 -1.91 8.07 -1.78
CA ASP A 38 -3.26 7.65 -1.37
C ASP A 38 -3.47 7.79 0.13
N GLN A 39 -2.46 7.47 0.96
CA GLN A 39 -2.54 7.71 2.39
C GLN A 39 -2.71 9.20 2.71
N VAL A 40 -2.00 10.10 1.99
CA VAL A 40 -2.17 11.55 2.19
C VAL A 40 -3.60 11.97 1.85
N ASP A 41 -4.15 11.46 0.75
CA ASP A 41 -5.51 11.79 0.30
C ASP A 41 -6.56 11.20 1.26
N HIS A 42 -6.34 10.01 1.78
CA HIS A 42 -7.16 9.40 2.81
C HIS A 42 -7.17 10.23 4.10
N VAL A 43 -6.00 10.66 4.60
CA VAL A 43 -5.93 11.53 5.79
C VAL A 43 -6.60 12.88 5.55
N ALA A 44 -6.39 13.47 4.38
CA ALA A 44 -7.04 14.72 3.99
C ALA A 44 -8.57 14.59 4.03
N ALA A 45 -9.10 13.49 3.49
CA ALA A 45 -10.53 13.19 3.49
C ALA A 45 -11.07 12.97 4.92
N MET A 46 -10.41 12.11 5.72
CA MET A 46 -10.86 11.80 7.08
C MET A 46 -10.88 13.03 7.98
N MET A 47 -9.84 13.86 7.91
CA MET A 47 -9.72 15.05 8.76
C MET A 47 -10.42 16.28 8.16
N ARG A 48 -10.93 16.19 6.93
CA ARG A 48 -11.52 17.30 6.16
C ARG A 48 -10.57 18.49 6.02
N ILE A 49 -9.30 18.22 5.74
CA ILE A 49 -8.24 19.22 5.57
C ILE A 49 -7.64 19.17 4.17
N GLY A 50 -6.93 20.23 3.77
CA GLY A 50 -6.21 20.24 2.50
C GLY A 50 -5.03 19.27 2.46
N ARG A 51 -4.72 18.76 1.26
CA ARG A 51 -3.64 17.79 1.01
C ARG A 51 -2.29 18.20 1.59
N GLN A 52 -1.92 19.48 1.51
CA GLN A 52 -0.66 19.98 2.07
C GLN A 52 -0.63 19.91 3.60
N ALA A 53 -1.77 20.12 4.27
CA ALA A 53 -1.87 19.96 5.71
C ALA A 53 -1.80 18.48 6.12
N ALA A 54 -2.42 17.59 5.34
CA ALA A 54 -2.43 16.15 5.59
C ALA A 54 -1.02 15.52 5.59
N LYS A 55 -0.09 16.04 4.77
CA LYS A 55 1.32 15.58 4.76
C LYS A 55 1.99 15.60 6.14
N ARG A 56 1.58 16.50 7.04
CA ARG A 56 2.13 16.59 8.41
C ARG A 56 1.80 15.37 9.29
N TYR A 57 0.77 14.61 8.92
CA TYR A 57 0.32 13.43 9.64
C TYR A 57 0.86 12.12 9.05
N VAL A 58 1.47 12.16 7.85
CA VAL A 58 2.18 11.02 7.27
C VAL A 58 3.63 11.02 7.79
N THR A 59 3.73 10.75 9.09
CA THR A 59 5.00 10.63 9.82
C THR A 59 5.68 9.29 9.52
N ASP A 60 6.92 9.15 9.95
CA ASP A 60 7.67 7.90 9.77
C ASP A 60 7.07 6.77 10.63
N ASP A 61 6.48 7.10 11.78
CA ASP A 61 5.67 6.16 12.59
C ASP A 61 4.41 5.72 11.84
N ALA A 62 3.70 6.65 11.18
CA ALA A 62 2.54 6.31 10.36
C ALA A 62 2.91 5.39 9.19
N ILE A 63 4.08 5.58 8.58
CA ILE A 63 4.61 4.70 7.53
C ILE A 63 5.00 3.33 8.11
N THR A 64 5.57 3.29 9.30
CA THR A 64 5.88 2.03 9.99
C THR A 64 4.61 1.21 10.20
N ARG A 65 3.57 1.80 10.79
CA ARG A 65 2.27 1.13 10.96
C ARG A 65 1.60 0.77 9.64
N MET A 66 1.86 1.51 8.57
CA MET A 66 1.39 1.18 7.24
C MET A 66 2.09 -0.08 6.70
N ALA A 67 3.41 -0.19 6.86
CA ALA A 67 4.16 -1.39 6.49
C ALA A 67 3.65 -2.62 7.27
N ASP A 68 3.40 -2.47 8.58
CA ASP A 68 2.85 -3.54 9.42
C ASP A 68 1.48 -4.01 8.91
N ARG A 69 0.59 -3.08 8.55
CA ARG A 69 -0.73 -3.40 7.98
C ARG A 69 -0.64 -4.10 6.63
N ILE A 70 0.26 -3.64 5.75
CA ILE A 70 0.47 -4.27 4.44
C ILE A 70 1.00 -5.69 4.63
N ALA A 71 1.98 -5.89 5.50
CA ALA A 71 2.54 -7.22 5.76
C ALA A 71 1.50 -8.18 6.35
N ALA A 72 0.67 -7.70 7.28
CA ALA A 72 -0.44 -8.49 7.83
C ALA A 72 -1.45 -8.90 6.74
N ALA A 73 -1.83 -7.98 5.85
CA ALA A 73 -2.76 -8.26 4.76
C ALA A 73 -2.19 -9.26 3.74
N VAL A 74 -0.89 -9.16 3.42
CA VAL A 74 -0.22 -10.13 2.55
C VAL A 74 -0.19 -11.51 3.20
N HIS A 75 0.15 -11.59 4.48
CA HIS A 75 0.16 -12.86 5.22
C HIS A 75 -1.23 -13.50 5.30
N GLU A 76 -2.28 -12.69 5.52
CA GLU A 76 -3.67 -13.15 5.50
C GLU A 76 -4.08 -13.69 4.12
N ALA A 77 -3.66 -13.02 3.04
CA ALA A 77 -3.92 -13.47 1.68
C ALA A 77 -3.19 -14.78 1.32
N GLU A 78 -1.98 -14.99 1.85
CA GLU A 78 -1.22 -16.24 1.66
C GLU A 78 -1.80 -17.41 2.46
N THR A 79 -2.36 -17.13 3.64
CA THR A 79 -2.89 -18.16 4.56
C THR A 79 -4.35 -18.51 4.29
N THR A 80 -5.08 -17.66 3.58
CA THR A 80 -6.44 -17.96 3.12
C THR A 80 -6.36 -18.79 1.84
N PRO A 81 -6.61 -20.10 1.87
CA PRO A 81 -6.73 -20.86 0.64
C PRO A 81 -7.91 -20.26 -0.14
N GLU A 82 -7.68 -19.83 -1.37
CA GLU A 82 -8.79 -19.53 -2.28
C GLU A 82 -9.79 -20.70 -2.21
N PRO A 83 -11.08 -20.45 -1.96
CA PRO A 83 -12.06 -21.48 -2.22
C PRO A 83 -12.00 -21.72 -3.73
N SER A 84 -11.42 -22.86 -4.12
CA SER A 84 -11.46 -23.39 -5.46
C SER A 84 -12.91 -23.29 -5.97
N GLN A 85 -13.23 -22.22 -6.71
CA GLN A 85 -14.52 -22.14 -7.39
C GLN A 85 -14.50 -23.25 -8.43
N PRO A 86 -15.36 -24.27 -8.32
CA PRO A 86 -15.50 -25.23 -9.41
C PRO A 86 -15.97 -24.43 -10.62
N ARG A 87 -15.16 -24.40 -11.69
CA ARG A 87 -15.54 -23.81 -12.97
C ARG A 87 -16.92 -24.38 -13.34
N PRO A 88 -17.98 -23.56 -13.52
CA PRO A 88 -19.27 -24.08 -13.89
C PRO A 88 -19.13 -24.77 -15.25
N GLN A 89 -19.27 -26.10 -15.26
CA GLN A 89 -19.24 -26.87 -16.49
C GLN A 89 -20.53 -26.55 -17.25
N LEU A 90 -20.41 -25.72 -18.30
CA LEU A 90 -21.51 -25.43 -19.20
C LEU A 90 -21.90 -26.73 -19.92
N ARG A 91 -23.06 -27.29 -19.57
CA ARG A 91 -23.63 -28.46 -20.24
C ARG A 91 -24.25 -27.99 -21.57
N ILE A 92 -23.63 -28.38 -22.69
CA ILE A 92 -24.21 -28.18 -24.02
C ILE A 92 -25.43 -29.10 -24.14
N VAL A 93 -26.61 -28.50 -24.33
CA VAL A 93 -27.83 -29.21 -24.74
C VAL A 93 -27.89 -29.23 -26.26
N LYS A 94 -28.12 -30.42 -26.83
CA LYS A 94 -28.32 -30.63 -28.27
C LYS A 94 -29.74 -30.27 -28.68
#